data_AF-A0A1B7V1M1-F1
#
_entry.id   AF-A0A1B7V1M1-F1
#
_cell.length_a   1.000
_cell.length_b   1.000
_cell.length_c   1.000
_cell.angle_alpha   90.00
_cell.angle_beta   90.00
_cell.angle_gamma   90.00
#
_symmetry.space_group_name_H-M   'P 1'
#
loop_
_entity.id
_entity.type
_entity.pdbx_description
1 polymer ?
#
loop_
_entity_poly.entity_id
_entity_poly.type
_entity_poly.pdbx_seq_one_letter_code
_entity_poly.pdbx_strand_id
1 'polypeptide(L)'
;MTTLQLKNHQVWQDLTEILENLDTNSLVQKHLQRCCYTINGYWDEQDEYYDSISLPHTIEAELVSSFVGVTQDKRFLKLKFSLIGTTTIYAKMIPHDPHDKSYPFGSPIIQNIGELVLIYNENMELVDENWLLDIDSPLLDKRQVTNT
;
A
#
# COMPACT_ATOMS: atom_id res chain seq x y z
N MET A 1 -39.66 -13.94 8.57
CA MET A 1 -38.28 -13.59 8.22
C MET A 1 -37.37 -14.26 9.24
N THR A 2 -36.43 -15.08 8.80
CA THR A 2 -35.42 -15.73 9.66
C THR A 2 -34.21 -14.81 9.75
N THR A 3 -33.96 -14.28 10.94
CA THR A 3 -32.77 -13.47 11.21
C THR A 3 -31.58 -14.41 11.39
N LEU A 4 -30.62 -14.35 10.47
CA LEU A 4 -29.41 -15.16 10.55
C LEU A 4 -28.50 -14.57 11.64
N GLN A 5 -28.28 -15.31 12.73
CA GLN A 5 -27.42 -14.85 13.83
C GLN A 5 -25.96 -15.14 13.50
N LEU A 6 -25.29 -14.14 12.95
CA LEU A 6 -23.90 -14.27 12.53
C LEU A 6 -22.90 -14.19 13.71
N LYS A 7 -23.25 -13.59 14.85
CA LYS A 7 -22.29 -13.29 15.93
C LYS A 7 -21.44 -14.48 16.43
N ASN A 8 -21.97 -15.70 16.35
CA ASN A 8 -21.28 -16.94 16.74
C ASN A 8 -21.20 -17.95 15.58
N HIS A 9 -21.32 -17.49 14.33
CA HIS A 9 -21.39 -18.36 13.16
C HIS A 9 -20.00 -18.83 12.73
N GLN A 10 -19.89 -20.09 12.28
CA GLN A 10 -18.64 -20.75 11.86
C GLN A 10 -17.82 -19.92 10.87
N VAL A 11 -18.50 -19.19 9.97
CA VAL A 11 -17.84 -18.32 8.99
C VAL A 11 -16.85 -17.32 9.61
N TRP A 12 -17.10 -16.81 10.82
CA TRP A 12 -16.15 -15.90 11.49
C TRP A 12 -14.95 -16.63 12.07
N GLN A 13 -15.12 -17.89 12.48
CA GLN A 13 -14.01 -18.72 12.94
C GLN A 13 -13.10 -19.06 11.77
N ASP A 14 -13.67 -19.51 10.66
CA ASP A 14 -12.93 -19.82 9.43
C ASP A 14 -12.16 -18.58 8.92
N LEU A 15 -12.78 -17.40 8.99
CA LEU A 15 -12.13 -16.14 8.63
C LEU A 15 -10.95 -15.79 9.53
N THR A 16 -11.17 -15.90 10.84
CA THR A 16 -10.12 -15.65 11.84
C THR A 16 -8.96 -16.61 11.63
N GLU A 17 -9.24 -17.90 11.43
CA GLU A 17 -8.22 -18.93 11.20
C GLU A 17 -7.42 -18.67 9.92
N ILE A 18 -8.07 -18.29 8.82
CA ILE A 18 -7.37 -17.95 7.57
C ILE A 18 -6.42 -16.76 7.80
N LEU A 19 -6.88 -15.71 8.49
CA LEU A 19 -6.10 -14.51 8.72
C LEU A 19 -4.97 -14.72 9.74
N GLU A 20 -5.19 -15.51 10.79
CA GLU A 20 -4.17 -15.84 11.79
C GLU A 20 -3.02 -16.66 11.21
N ASN A 21 -3.32 -17.53 10.23
CA ASN A 21 -2.32 -18.36 9.57
C ASN A 21 -1.64 -17.67 8.37
N LEU A 22 -2.13 -16.50 7.95
CA LEU A 22 -1.58 -15.77 6.81
C LEU A 22 -0.59 -14.69 7.26
N ASP A 23 0.66 -14.84 6.87
CA ASP A 23 1.67 -13.77 7.01
C ASP A 23 1.45 -12.70 5.93
N THR A 24 0.52 -11.79 6.20
CA THR A 24 0.14 -10.70 5.29
C THR A 24 1.30 -9.74 5.00
N ASN A 25 2.20 -9.55 5.96
CA ASN A 25 3.41 -8.73 5.81
C ASN A 25 4.37 -9.36 4.80
N SER A 26 4.66 -10.66 4.92
CA SER A 26 5.49 -11.39 3.95
C SER A 26 4.86 -11.38 2.55
N LEU A 27 3.53 -11.50 2.48
CA LEU A 27 2.79 -11.51 1.23
C LEU A 27 2.87 -10.15 0.50
N VAL A 28 2.63 -9.03 1.18
CA VAL A 28 2.73 -7.69 0.56
C VAL A 28 4.18 -7.35 0.21
N GLN A 29 5.16 -7.73 1.04
CA GLN A 29 6.58 -7.49 0.74
C GLN A 29 7.05 -8.27 -0.48
N LYS A 30 6.67 -9.55 -0.61
CA LYS A 30 6.96 -10.34 -1.82
C LYS A 30 6.31 -9.75 -3.05
N HIS A 31 5.09 -9.22 -2.92
CA HIS A 31 4.42 -8.56 -4.02
C HIS A 31 5.19 -7.32 -4.49
N LEU A 32 5.53 -6.41 -3.56
CA LEU A 32 6.33 -5.20 -3.85
C LEU A 32 7.69 -5.53 -4.49
N GLN A 33 8.35 -6.59 -4.02
CA GLN A 33 9.62 -7.04 -4.62
C GLN A 33 9.45 -7.58 -6.04
N ARG A 34 8.37 -8.32 -6.31
CA ARG A 34 8.09 -8.91 -7.63
C ARG A 34 7.81 -7.85 -8.69
N CYS A 35 7.13 -6.76 -8.34
CA CYS A 35 6.93 -5.62 -9.23
C CYS A 35 8.10 -4.63 -9.21
N CYS A 36 9.21 -4.95 -8.52
CA CYS A 36 10.37 -4.07 -8.37
C CYS A 36 9.98 -2.67 -7.87
N TYR A 37 9.02 -2.61 -6.93
CA TYR A 37 8.50 -1.36 -6.38
C TYR A 37 7.98 -0.40 -7.46
N THR A 38 7.60 -0.91 -8.64
CA THR A 38 7.20 -0.10 -9.79
C THR A 38 5.79 -0.47 -10.22
N ILE A 39 4.94 0.54 -10.36
CA ILE A 39 3.56 0.43 -10.83
C ILE A 39 3.55 0.94 -12.27
N ASN A 40 3.11 0.12 -13.22
CA ASN A 40 3.11 0.48 -14.64
C ASN A 40 1.69 0.81 -15.10
N GLY A 41 1.54 1.91 -15.83
CA GLY A 41 0.26 2.37 -16.36
C GLY A 41 -0.71 2.77 -15.26
N TYR A 42 -0.51 3.94 -14.68
CA TYR A 42 -1.33 4.47 -13.58
C TYR A 42 -2.15 5.67 -14.07
N TRP A 43 -3.43 5.71 -13.69
CA TRP A 43 -4.30 6.85 -13.86
C TRP A 43 -4.62 7.42 -12.49
N ASP A 44 -4.43 8.73 -12.30
CA ASP A 44 -4.79 9.40 -11.06
C ASP A 44 -6.26 9.87 -11.06
N GLU A 45 -6.69 10.46 -9.94
CA GLU A 45 -8.06 10.95 -9.77
C GLU A 45 -8.39 12.17 -10.66
N GLN A 46 -7.39 12.76 -11.33
CA GLN A 46 -7.51 13.89 -12.23
C GLN A 46 -7.47 13.47 -13.71
N ASP A 47 -7.56 12.17 -14.00
CA ASP A 47 -7.42 11.59 -15.35
C ASP A 47 -6.03 11.84 -15.97
N GLU A 48 -4.98 12.03 -15.17
CA GLU A 48 -3.61 12.12 -15.67
C GLU A 48 -2.96 10.73 -15.70
N TYR A 49 -2.28 10.44 -16.80
CA TYR A 49 -1.63 9.14 -17.04
C TYR A 49 -0.14 9.19 -16.74
N TYR A 50 0.34 8.15 -16.05
CA TYR A 50 1.74 7.90 -15.77
C TYR A 50 2.14 6.53 -16.32
N ASP A 51 3.22 6.49 -17.11
CA ASP A 51 3.76 5.24 -17.64
C ASP A 51 4.23 4.31 -16.52
N SER A 52 4.90 4.91 -15.54
CA SER A 52 5.40 4.19 -14.39
C SER A 52 5.52 5.12 -13.19
N ILE A 53 5.19 4.59 -12.01
CA ILE A 53 5.44 5.21 -10.71
C ILE A 53 6.32 4.27 -9.91
N SER A 54 7.47 4.76 -9.43
CA SER A 54 8.37 3.99 -8.57
C SER A 54 8.18 4.40 -7.12
N LEU A 55 7.97 3.41 -6.27
CA LEU A 55 7.90 3.52 -4.83
C LEU A 55 9.32 3.48 -4.22
N PRO A 56 9.56 4.14 -3.08
CA PRO A 56 10.82 4.02 -2.39
C PRO A 56 11.01 2.58 -1.87
N HIS A 57 12.24 2.05 -1.92
CA HIS A 57 12.53 0.71 -1.42
C HIS A 57 12.44 0.60 0.11
N THR A 58 12.40 1.76 0.80
CA THR A 58 12.19 1.88 2.25
C THR A 58 10.72 1.89 2.64
N ILE A 59 9.81 1.60 1.71
CA ILE A 59 8.38 1.58 1.97
C ILE A 59 8.00 0.43 2.90
N GLU A 60 7.19 0.76 3.89
CA GLU A 60 6.53 -0.19 4.77
C GLU A 60 5.07 -0.33 4.35
N ALA A 61 4.47 -1.48 4.65
CA ALA A 61 3.07 -1.75 4.35
C ALA A 61 2.40 -2.32 5.59
N GLU A 62 1.29 -1.70 6.00
CA GLU A 62 0.51 -2.10 7.17
C GLU A 62 -0.88 -2.56 6.72
N LEU A 63 -1.30 -3.75 7.15
CA LEU A 63 -2.64 -4.25 6.85
C LEU A 63 -3.68 -3.41 7.59
N VAL A 64 -4.49 -2.65 6.86
CA VAL A 64 -5.57 -1.81 7.41
C VAL A 64 -6.92 -2.49 7.40
N SER A 65 -7.15 -3.43 6.48
CA SER A 65 -8.37 -4.23 6.47
C SER A 65 -8.20 -5.53 5.69
N SER A 66 -8.93 -6.54 6.08
CA SER A 66 -9.08 -7.79 5.35
C SER A 66 -10.56 -8.12 5.15
N PHE A 67 -10.86 -8.80 4.06
CA PHE A 67 -12.22 -9.18 3.70
C PHE A 67 -12.20 -10.49 2.93
N VAL A 68 -13.11 -11.40 3.25
CA VAL A 68 -13.37 -12.56 2.38
C VAL A 68 -14.75 -12.40 1.80
N GLY A 69 -14.81 -12.54 0.49
CA GLY A 69 -16.05 -12.50 -0.26
C GLY A 69 -16.34 -13.80 -0.98
N VAL A 70 -17.59 -13.92 -1.39
CA VAL A 70 -18.08 -14.99 -2.26
C VAL A 70 -18.80 -14.33 -3.44
N THR A 71 -18.41 -14.69 -4.65
CA THR A 71 -19.08 -14.25 -5.88
C THR A 71 -19.52 -15.47 -6.66
N GLN A 72 -20.83 -15.60 -6.90
CA GLN A 72 -21.43 -16.82 -7.46
C GLN A 72 -21.00 -18.04 -6.63
N ASP A 73 -19.96 -18.77 -7.07
CA ASP A 73 -19.37 -19.93 -6.39
C ASP A 73 -17.87 -19.80 -6.08
N LYS A 74 -17.26 -18.63 -6.30
CA LYS A 74 -15.83 -18.40 -6.06
C LYS A 74 -15.60 -17.63 -4.78
N ARG A 75 -14.66 -18.10 -3.96
CA ARG A 75 -14.20 -17.36 -2.78
C ARG A 75 -12.99 -16.50 -3.15
N PHE A 76 -12.90 -15.33 -2.52
CA PHE A 76 -11.74 -14.47 -2.67
C PHE A 76 -11.37 -13.82 -1.34
N LEU A 77 -10.09 -13.54 -1.17
CA LEU A 77 -9.53 -12.79 -0.07
C LEU A 77 -9.06 -11.43 -0.60
N LYS A 78 -9.54 -10.35 0.00
CA LYS A 78 -9.13 -8.98 -0.27
C LYS A 78 -8.35 -8.47 0.93
N LEU A 79 -7.13 -8.02 0.71
CA LEU A 79 -6.25 -7.43 1.71
C LEU A 79 -5.95 -6.00 1.30
N LYS A 80 -6.20 -5.05 2.20
CA LYS A 80 -5.90 -3.63 2.00
C LYS A 80 -4.76 -3.24 2.91
N PHE A 81 -3.74 -2.62 2.32
CA PHE A 81 -2.56 -2.14 3.00
C PHE A 81 -2.46 -0.62 2.87
N SER A 82 -2.05 0.03 3.95
CA SER A 82 -1.54 1.40 3.94
C SER A 82 -0.06 1.36 3.62
N LEU A 83 0.39 2.19 2.69
CA LEU A 83 1.76 2.29 2.25
C LEU A 83 2.44 3.47 2.94
N ILE A 84 3.49 3.18 3.70
CA ILE A 84 4.14 4.14 4.59
C ILE A 84 5.56 4.37 4.11
N GLY A 85 5.85 5.58 3.66
CA GLY A 85 7.17 6.02 3.25
C GLY A 85 7.86 6.81 4.35
N THR A 86 9.18 6.67 4.45
CA THR A 86 10.00 7.51 5.33
C THR A 86 10.87 8.44 4.48
N THR A 87 10.80 9.74 4.77
CA THR A 87 11.69 10.76 4.18
C THR A 87 12.45 11.49 5.27
N THR A 88 13.72 11.80 5.03
CA THR A 88 14.47 12.76 5.83
C THR A 88 14.44 14.09 5.10
N ILE A 89 13.64 15.05 5.56
CA ILE A 89 13.83 16.41 5.09
C ILE A 89 15.10 16.95 5.75
N TYR A 90 16.15 17.09 4.95
CA TYR A 90 17.18 18.06 5.28
C TYR A 90 16.47 19.42 5.28
N ALA A 91 16.35 20.06 6.43
CA ALA A 91 15.84 21.42 6.49
C ALA A 91 16.63 22.24 5.47
N LYS A 92 15.98 22.65 4.38
CA LYS A 92 16.55 23.54 3.36
C LYS A 92 17.28 24.64 4.11
N MET A 93 18.60 24.70 3.92
CA MET A 93 19.54 25.74 4.35
C MET A 93 18.84 27.01 4.86
N ILE A 94 18.37 27.01 6.11
CA ILE A 94 18.20 28.25 6.84
C ILE A 94 19.65 28.71 7.06
N PRO A 95 20.03 29.95 6.70
CA PRO A 95 21.38 30.44 6.92
C PRO A 95 21.71 30.24 8.39
N HIS A 96 22.58 29.26 8.67
CA HIS A 96 22.92 28.92 10.03
C HIS A 96 23.75 30.09 10.58
N ASP A 97 23.36 30.60 11.75
CA ASP A 97 24.29 31.38 12.55
C ASP A 97 25.50 30.47 12.83
N PRO A 98 26.74 30.86 12.44
CA PRO A 98 27.92 30.05 12.67
C PRO A 98 28.20 29.76 14.17
N HIS A 99 27.45 30.37 15.09
CA HIS A 99 27.52 30.11 16.53
C HIS A 99 26.50 29.09 17.06
N ASP A 100 25.53 28.62 16.27
CA ASP A 100 24.63 27.56 16.67
C ASP A 100 25.29 26.19 16.43
N LYS A 101 25.33 25.35 17.47
CA LYS A 101 25.93 24.00 17.45
C LYS A 101 24.89 22.89 17.31
N SER A 102 23.63 23.24 17.05
CA SER A 102 22.58 22.27 16.76
C SER A 102 22.76 21.70 15.34
N TYR A 103 23.23 20.45 15.26
CA TYR A 103 23.35 19.75 13.98
C TYR A 103 21.98 19.71 13.27
N PRO A 104 21.88 20.08 11.97
CA PRO A 104 20.62 20.16 11.25
C PRO A 104 20.19 18.79 10.72
N PHE A 105 20.14 17.78 11.58
CA PHE A 105 19.51 16.51 11.22
C PHE A 105 18.00 16.67 11.48
N GLY A 106 17.26 16.91 10.40
CA GLY A 106 15.80 16.85 10.43
C GLY A 106 15.34 15.47 10.90
N SER A 107 14.27 15.43 11.69
CA SER A 107 13.65 14.17 12.11
C SER A 107 13.04 13.46 10.88
N PRO A 108 13.11 12.12 10.81
CA PRO A 108 12.44 11.38 9.75
C PRO A 108 10.94 11.66 9.82
N ILE A 109 10.36 12.01 8.67
CA ILE A 109 8.93 12.15 8.52
C ILE A 109 8.40 10.85 7.93
N ILE A 110 7.46 10.26 8.64
CA ILE A 110 6.67 9.12 8.22
C ILE A 110 5.42 9.67 7.54
N GLN A 111 5.23 9.32 6.28
CA GLN A 111 4.08 9.76 5.48
C GLN A 111 3.39 8.55 4.87
N ASN A 112 2.05 8.53 4.93
CA ASN A 112 1.27 7.61 4.11
C ASN A 112 1.32 8.10 2.66
N ILE A 113 1.82 7.26 1.75
CA ILE A 113 2.00 7.58 0.33
C ILE A 113 0.93 6.93 -0.56
N GLY A 114 0.00 6.18 0.03
CA GLY A 114 -1.10 5.55 -0.68
C GLY A 114 -1.58 4.24 -0.05
N GLU A 115 -2.42 3.55 -0.79
CA GLU A 115 -3.01 2.27 -0.41
C GLU A 115 -2.81 1.26 -1.52
N LEU A 116 -2.60 0.00 -1.12
CA LEU A 116 -2.53 -1.15 -2.00
C LEU A 116 -3.62 -2.15 -1.59
N VAL A 117 -4.44 -2.54 -2.54
CA VAL A 117 -5.41 -3.61 -2.39
C VAL A 117 -4.96 -4.81 -3.20
N LEU A 118 -4.77 -5.96 -2.55
CA LEU A 118 -4.47 -7.24 -3.20
C LEU A 118 -5.68 -8.17 -3.10
N ILE A 119 -6.06 -8.77 -4.21
CA ILE A 119 -7.21 -9.69 -4.31
C ILE A 119 -6.71 -11.07 -4.73
N TYR A 120 -6.93 -12.07 -3.89
CA TYR A 120 -6.55 -13.46 -4.10
C TYR A 120 -7.78 -14.34 -4.31
N ASN A 121 -7.65 -15.37 -5.14
CA ASN A 121 -8.64 -16.44 -5.20
C ASN A 121 -8.46 -17.46 -4.07
N GLU A 122 -9.32 -18.46 -4.02
CA GLU A 122 -9.27 -19.58 -3.07
C GLU A 122 -7.98 -20.42 -3.10
N ASN A 123 -7.20 -20.34 -4.18
CA ASN A 123 -5.90 -21.00 -4.32
C ASN A 123 -4.72 -20.10 -3.91
N MET A 124 -4.98 -18.92 -3.33
CA MET A 124 -3.97 -17.90 -3.02
C MET A 124 -3.20 -17.39 -4.25
N GLU A 125 -3.82 -17.44 -5.42
CA GLU A 125 -3.29 -16.80 -6.63
C GLU A 125 -3.79 -15.35 -6.69
N LEU A 126 -2.89 -14.41 -7.00
CA LEU A 126 -3.25 -13.00 -7.17
C LEU A 126 -4.12 -12.87 -8.42
N VAL A 127 -5.35 -12.39 -8.25
CA VAL A 127 -6.33 -12.19 -9.32
C VAL A 127 -6.31 -10.76 -9.79
N ASP A 128 -6.17 -9.82 -8.86
CA ASP A 128 -6.26 -8.39 -9.14
C ASP A 128 -5.52 -7.59 -8.06
N GLU A 129 -5.10 -6.39 -8.44
CA GLU A 129 -4.49 -5.40 -7.57
C GLU A 129 -5.04 -4.02 -7.88
N ASN A 130 -5.21 -3.20 -6.85
CA ASN A 130 -5.64 -1.82 -7.03
C ASN A 130 -4.74 -0.90 -6.20
N TRP A 131 -4.23 0.14 -6.85
CA TRP A 131 -3.36 1.14 -6.26
C TRP A 131 -4.12 2.45 -6.13
N LEU A 132 -4.01 3.09 -4.97
CA LEU A 132 -4.49 4.44 -4.74
C LEU A 132 -3.35 5.25 -4.13
N LEU A 133 -2.62 5.99 -4.94
CA LEU A 133 -1.42 6.69 -4.52
C LEU A 133 -1.71 8.17 -4.25
N ASP A 134 -1.04 8.71 -3.23
CA ASP A 134 -0.90 10.16 -3.06
C ASP A 134 0.13 10.67 -4.07
N ILE A 135 -0.34 11.05 -5.26
CA ILE A 135 0.51 11.47 -6.39
C ILE A 135 1.32 12.73 -6.08
N ASP A 136 0.88 13.55 -5.13
CA ASP A 136 1.63 14.73 -4.67
C ASP A 136 2.76 14.37 -3.71
N SER A 137 2.85 13.11 -3.27
CA SER A 137 3.92 12.65 -2.40
C SER A 137 5.29 12.82 -3.07
N PRO A 138 6.25 13.52 -2.40
CA PRO A 138 7.59 13.73 -2.94
C PRO A 138 8.43 12.44 -2.94
N LEU A 139 7.91 11.35 -2.39
CA LEU A 139 8.57 10.04 -2.35
C LEU A 139 8.33 9.21 -3.61
N LEU A 140 7.37 9.61 -4.45
CA LEU A 140 7.06 8.91 -5.69
C LEU A 140 7.89 9.46 -6.85
N ASP A 141 8.60 8.57 -7.53
CA ASP A 141 9.26 8.91 -8.79
C ASP A 141 8.31 8.59 -9.95
N LYS A 142 7.96 9.62 -10.74
CA LYS A 142 6.86 9.57 -11.71
C LYS A 142 7.41 9.78 -13.12
N ARG A 143 7.07 8.87 -14.03
CA ARG A 143 7.39 8.98 -15.45
C ARG A 143 6.12 9.13 -16.28
N GLN A 144 6.08 10.16 -17.11
CA GLN A 144 5.02 10.41 -18.09
C GLN A 144 5.63 10.42 -19.50
N VAL A 145 4.94 9.86 -20.51
CA VAL A 145 5.32 10.12 -21.91
C VAL A 145 5.01 11.58 -22.19
N THR A 146 6.07 12.38 -22.35
CA THR A 146 5.95 13.64 -23.07
C THR A 146 5.92 13.30 -24.55
N ASN A 147 4.74 13.36 -25.16
CA ASN A 147 4.62 13.34 -26.62
C ASN A 147 5.42 14.54 -27.15
N THR A 148 6.63 14.28 -27.63
CA THR A 148 7.49 15.25 -28.32
C THR A 148 7.44 15.01 -29.82
#